data_AF-A0A1D7ZVH4-F1
#
_entry.id   AF-A0A1D7ZVH4-F1
#
_cell.length_a   1.000
_cell.length_b   1.000
_cell.length_c   1.000
_cell.angle_alpha   90.00
_cell.angle_beta   90.00
_cell.angle_gamma   90.00
#
_symmetry.space_group_name_H-M   'P 1'
#
loop_
_entity.id
_entity.type
_entity.pdbx_description
1 polymer ?
#
loop_
_entity_poly.entity_id
_entity_poly.type
_entity_poly.pdbx_seq_one_letter_code
_entity_poly.pdbx_strand_id
1 'polypeptide(L)' 'MNLATKEDFVRQLADLRDGKIEELLVEPDNFMAFQQAYRESSFRSQIEGQAGRGGQIHYRFKTD' A
#
# COMPACT_ATOMS: atom_id res chain seq x y z
N MET A 1 15.51 -7.35 7.46
CA MET A 1 14.24 -7.04 6.76
C MET A 1 13.23 -6.60 7.81
N ASN A 2 12.50 -5.51 7.58
CA ASN A 2 11.52 -5.01 8.52
C ASN A 2 10.13 -5.53 8.12
N LEU A 3 9.55 -6.39 8.96
CA LEU A 3 8.22 -6.94 8.73
C LEU A 3 7.19 -5.95 9.26
N ALA A 4 6.34 -5.46 8.37
CA ALA A 4 5.23 -4.57 8.72
C ALA A 4 3.97 -5.38 9.04
N THR A 5 3.15 -4.85 9.95
CA THR A 5 1.87 -5.45 10.35
C THR A 5 0.73 -4.98 9.46
N LYS A 6 -0.44 -5.62 9.57
CA LYS A 6 -1.67 -5.15 8.92
C LYS A 6 -1.99 -3.72 9.35
N GLU A 7 -1.90 -3.40 10.64
CA GLU A 7 -2.22 -2.09 11.21
C GLU A 7 -1.31 -0.98 10.66
N ASP A 8 -0.03 -1.30 10.41
CA ASP A 8 0.89 -0.37 9.76
C ASP A 8 0.43 -0.02 8.35
N PHE A 9 -0.06 -1.00 7.58
CA PHE A 9 -0.58 -0.76 6.23
C PHE A 9 -1.94 -0.07 6.23
N VAL A 10 -2.80 -0.30 7.22
CA VAL A 10 -4.05 0.47 7.38
C VAL A 10 -3.74 1.96 7.51
N ARG A 11 -2.75 2.31 8.34
CA ARG A 11 -2.30 3.71 8.52
C ARG A 11 -1.70 4.26 7.23
N GLN A 12 -0.78 3.53 6.59
CA GLN A 12 -0.14 3.98 5.35
C GLN A 12 -1.13 4.16 4.20
N LEU A 13 -2.15 3.30 4.08
CA LEU A 13 -3.21 3.47 3.09
C LEU A 13 -4.04 4.74 3.36
N ALA A 14 -4.34 5.03 4.62
CA ALA A 14 -5.03 6.27 4.99
C ALA A 14 -4.15 7.50 4.69
N ASP A 15 -2.85 7.43 4.98
CA ASP A 15 -1.91 8.51 4.69
C ASP A 15 -1.72 8.73 3.19
N LEU A 16 -1.75 7.66 2.39
CA LEU A 16 -1.72 7.73 0.92
C LEU A 16 -2.97 8.43 0.37
N ARG A 17 -4.14 8.08 0.90
CA ARG A 17 -5.42 8.73 0.55
C ARG A 17 -5.44 10.21 0.95
N ASP A 18 -4.94 10.52 2.15
CA ASP A 18 -4.92 11.87 2.69
C ASP A 18 -3.81 12.75 2.05
N GLY A 19 -3.00 12.20 1.15
CA GLY A 19 -1.90 12.89 0.49
C GLY A 19 -0.72 13.22 1.41
N LYS A 20 -0.62 12.57 2.57
CA LYS A 20 0.53 12.71 3.49
C LYS A 20 1.75 11.95 3.00
N ILE A 21 1.53 10.85 2.28
CA ILE A 21 2.54 10.15 1.50
C ILE A 21 2.09 10.08 0.04
N GLU A 22 3.02 10.21 -0.89
CA GLU A 22 2.73 10.13 -2.33
C GLU A 22 2.77 8.69 -2.85
N GLU A 23 3.52 7.82 -2.16
CA GLU A 23 3.74 6.44 -2.55
C GLU A 23 3.87 5.51 -1.34
N LEU A 24 3.29 4.32 -1.47
CA LEU A 24 3.45 3.19 -0.56
C LEU A 24 4.19 2.06 -1.27
N LEU A 25 5.42 1.76 -0.82
CA LEU A 25 6.19 0.61 -1.29
C LEU A 25 5.84 -0.65 -0.47
N VAL A 26 5.44 -1.71 -1.16
CA VAL A 26 5.18 -3.03 -0.57
C VAL A 26 6.22 -4.01 -1.06
N GLU A 27 7.06 -4.48 -0.13
CA GLU A 27 8.03 -5.56 -0.35
C GLU A 27 7.33 -6.93 -0.36
N PRO A 28 7.89 -7.95 -1.05
CA PRO A 28 7.31 -9.29 -1.11
C PRO A 28 6.99 -9.89 0.27
N ASP A 29 7.92 -9.76 1.22
CA ASP A 29 7.79 -10.29 2.58
C ASP A 29 6.60 -9.68 3.35
N ASN A 30 6.18 -8.48 2.96
CA ASN A 30 5.09 -7.74 3.58
C ASN A 30 3.76 -7.89 2.83
N PHE A 31 3.73 -8.59 1.69
CA PHE A 31 2.56 -8.66 0.82
C PHE A 31 1.32 -9.21 1.54
N MET A 32 1.47 -10.22 2.40
CA MET A 32 0.33 -10.82 3.11
C MET A 32 -0.30 -9.89 4.15
N ALA A 33 0.52 -9.07 4.83
CA ALA A 33 0.03 -8.06 5.77
C ALA A 33 -0.65 -6.91 5.02
N PHE A 34 -0.03 -6.43 3.94
CA PHE A 34 -0.60 -5.41 3.07
C PHE A 34 -1.95 -5.88 2.47
N GLN A 35 -2.01 -7.11 1.94
CA GLN A 35 -3.21 -7.63 1.27
C GLN A 35 -4.42 -7.66 2.20
N GLN A 36 -4.24 -7.89 3.51
CA GLN A 36 -5.33 -7.82 4.49
C GLN A 36 -5.85 -6.39 4.64
N ALA A 37 -4.95 -5.43 4.87
CA ALA A 37 -5.30 -4.01 4.98
C ALA A 37 -5.96 -3.48 3.68
N TYR A 38 -5.41 -3.84 2.52
CA TYR A 38 -5.90 -3.40 1.21
C TYR A 38 -7.30 -3.91 0.90
N ARG A 39 -7.62 -5.17 1.24
CA ARG A 39 -8.97 -5.73 1.04
C ARG A 39 -10.03 -5.03 1.90
N GLU A 40 -9.66 -4.59 3.10
CA GLU A 40 -10.54 -3.87 4.02
C GLU A 40 -10.69 -2.38 3.67
N SER A 41 -9.78 -1.82 2.87
CA SER A 41 -9.86 -0.43 2.43
C SER A 41 -11.08 -0.20 1.52
N SER A 42 -11.90 0.79 1.89
CA SER A 42 -13.06 1.23 1.12
C SER A 42 -12.69 2.03 -0.12
N PHE A 43 -11.47 2.57 -0.17
CA PHE A 43 -10.96 3.41 -1.27
C PHE A 43 -9.95 2.68 -2.17
N ARG A 44 -9.80 1.36 -2.01
CA ARG A 44 -8.83 0.55 -2.79
C ARG A 44 -8.98 0.67 -4.31
N SER A 45 -10.18 0.95 -4.83
CA SER A 45 -10.41 1.17 -6.28
C SER A 45 -9.76 2.44 -6.83
N GLN A 46 -9.39 3.36 -5.95
CA GLN A 46 -8.72 4.62 -6.25
C GLN A 46 -7.19 4.51 -6.05
N ILE A 47 -6.68 3.31 -5.79
CA ILE A 47 -5.24 3.07 -5.65
C ILE A 47 -4.77 2.27 -6.85
N GLU A 48 -3.64 2.68 -7.43
CA GLU A 48 -2.98 1.98 -8.52
C GLU A 48 -1.66 1.39 -8.04
N GLY A 49 -1.43 0.11 -8.35
CA GLY A 49 -0.18 -0.57 -8.08
C GLY A 49 0.66 -0.69 -9.34
N GLN A 50 1.91 -0.25 -9.29
CA GLN A 50 2.91 -0.42 -10.33
C GLN A 50 3.94 -1.47 -9.89
N ALA A 51 4.12 -2.50 -10.71
CA ALA A 51 5.13 -3.54 -10.45
C ALA A 51 6.55 -2.95 -10.53
N GLY A 52 7.35 -3.19 -9.50
CA GLY A 52 8.75 -2.82 -9.39
C GLY A 52 9.70 -4.01 -9.60
N ARG A 53 10.98 -3.78 -9.34
CA ARG A 53 12.01 -4.84 -9.39
C ARG A 53 11.95 -5.69 -8.12
N GLY A 54 12.36 -6.96 -8.21
CA GLY A 54 12.46 -7.83 -7.04
C GLY A 54 11.12 -8.20 -6.39
N GLY A 55 10.01 -8.07 -7.12
CA GLY A 55 8.67 -8.38 -6.60
C GLY A 55 8.05 -7.25 -5.76
N GLN A 56 8.68 -6.08 -5.72
CA GLN A 56 8.13 -4.88 -5.10
C GLN A 56 6.90 -4.37 -5.86
N ILE A 57 5.99 -3.73 -5.14
CA ILE A 57 4.85 -3.01 -5.74
C ILE A 57 4.80 -1.60 -5.17
N HIS A 58 4.74 -0.60 -6.05
CA HIS A 58 4.60 0.81 -5.70
C HIS A 58 3.13 1.21 -5.85
N TYR A 59 2.47 1.56 -4.74
CA TYR A 59 1.08 1.98 -4.73
C TYR A 59 0.96 3.50 -4.66
N ARG A 60 0.13 4.08 -5.51
CA ARG A 60 -0.19 5.52 -5.52
C ARG A 60 -1.70 5.74 -5.56
N PHE A 61 -2.16 6.82 -4.97
CA PHE A 61 -3.55 7.24 -5.12
C PHE A 61 -3.73 7.82 -6.53
N LYS A 62 -4.86 7.53 -7.18
CA LYS A 62 -5.20 8.11 -8.49
C LYS A 62 -5.39 9.61 -8.31
N THR A 63 -4.55 10.38 -8.97
CA THR A 63 -4.78 11.80 -9.23
C THR A 63 -5.43 11.94 -10.60
N ASP A 64 -6.57 12.62 -10.67
CA ASP A 64 -7.19 13.08 -11.92
C ASP A 64 -6.23 13.99 -12.72
#